data_AF-A0A6A6YJZ5-F1
#
_entry.id   AF-A0A6A6YJZ5-F1
#
_cell.length_a   1.000
_cell.length_b   1.000
_cell.length_c   1.000
_cell.angle_alpha   90.00
_cell.angle_beta   90.00
_cell.angle_gamma   90.00
#
_symmetry.space_group_name_H-M   'P 1'
#
loop_
_entity.id
_entity.type
_entity.pdbx_description
1 polymer ?
#
loop_
_entity_poly.entity_id
_entity_poly.type
_entity_poly.pdbx_seq_one_letter_code
_entity_poly.pdbx_strand_id
1 'polypeptide(L)'
;KGFLKLIKGAEEMLYKNILIKARVKKLKEQLAEITKRKGRKRKQIQTSGIIEYSIAALYIAAKVSRAFNLRKKVGSRDSANRALPAQRRCRNCGEAGHNTRTCKKD
;
A
#
# COMPACT_ATOMS: atom_id res chain seq x y z
N LYS A 1 -18.69 42.27 40.30
CA LYS A 1 -19.12 41.34 39.21
C LYS A 1 -18.05 41.13 38.11
N GLY A 2 -17.15 42.07 37.82
CA GLY A 2 -16.13 41.92 36.76
C GLY A 2 -15.02 40.91 37.06
N PHE A 3 -14.52 40.85 38.30
CA PHE A 3 -13.42 39.95 38.70
C PHE A 3 -13.75 38.45 38.49
N LEU A 4 -14.95 38.01 38.87
CA LEU A 4 -15.40 36.63 38.64
C LEU A 4 -15.49 36.27 37.15
N LYS A 5 -15.81 37.25 36.27
CA LYS A 5 -15.80 37.02 34.82
C LYS A 5 -14.37 36.84 34.29
N LEU A 6 -13.40 37.57 34.85
CA LEU A 6 -11.98 37.41 34.49
C LEU A 6 -11.45 36.04 34.90
N ILE A 7 -11.78 35.55 36.10
CA ILE A 7 -11.39 34.21 36.56
C ILE A 7 -11.94 33.13 35.62
N LYS A 8 -13.24 33.17 35.32
CA LYS A 8 -13.86 32.21 34.38
C LYS A 8 -13.24 32.26 32.99
N GLY A 9 -12.94 33.46 32.48
CA GLY A 9 -12.25 33.62 31.20
C GLY A 9 -10.84 33.01 31.23
N ALA A 10 -10.10 33.17 32.33
CA ALA A 10 -8.79 32.56 32.51
C ALA A 10 -8.86 31.03 32.58
N GLU A 11 -9.84 30.47 33.29
CA GLU A 11 -10.08 29.02 33.37
C GLU A 11 -10.39 28.42 31.99
N GLU A 12 -11.28 29.05 31.21
CA GLU A 12 -11.59 28.61 29.86
C GLU A 12 -10.37 28.66 28.94
N MET A 13 -9.56 29.72 29.05
CA MET A 13 -8.32 29.88 28.30
C MET A 13 -7.30 28.80 28.67
N LEU A 14 -7.19 28.43 29.95
CA LEU A 14 -6.33 27.35 30.42
C LEU A 14 -6.78 26.00 29.84
N TYR A 15 -8.08 25.70 29.91
CA TYR A 15 -8.61 24.46 29.35
C TYR A 15 -8.36 24.36 27.83
N LYS A 16 -8.66 25.43 27.09
CA LYS A 16 -8.37 25.50 25.65
C LYS A 16 -6.89 25.31 25.35
N ASN A 17 -6.00 25.93 26.13
CA ASN A 17 -4.55 25.75 25.98
C ASN A 17 -4.09 24.32 26.23
N ILE A 18 -4.66 23.62 27.21
CA ILE A 18 -4.33 22.21 27.47
C ILE A 18 -4.73 21.35 26.26
N LEU A 19 -5.94 21.54 25.73
CA LEU A 19 -6.40 20.82 24.55
C LEU A 19 -5.54 21.10 23.31
N ILE A 20 -5.17 22.36 23.09
CA ILE A 20 -4.30 22.76 21.99
C ILE A 20 -2.93 22.09 22.14
N LYS A 21 -2.32 22.13 23.34
CA LYS A 21 -1.04 21.47 23.62
C LYS A 21 -1.10 19.97 23.33
N ALA A 22 -2.16 19.28 23.75
CA ALA A 22 -2.35 17.87 23.46
C ALA A 22 -2.45 17.58 21.95
N ARG A 23 -3.20 18.41 21.22
CA ARG A 23 -3.33 18.29 19.76
C ARG A 23 -2.01 18.54 19.04
N VAL A 24 -1.26 19.56 19.45
CA VAL A 24 0.08 19.85 18.91
C VAL A 24 1.04 18.70 19.15
N LYS A 25 1.01 18.07 20.34
CA LYS A 25 1.82 16.88 20.63
C LYS A 25 1.49 15.73 19.67
N LYS A 26 0.21 15.41 19.51
CA LYS A 26 -0.26 14.35 18.60
C LYS A 26 0.16 14.61 17.15
N LEU A 27 0.02 15.86 16.68
CA LEU A 27 0.44 16.24 15.32
C LEU A 27 1.95 16.11 15.13
N LYS A 28 2.76 16.51 16.13
CA LYS A 28 4.21 16.35 16.09
C LYS A 28 4.62 14.88 16.03
N GLU A 29 3.97 14.00 16.79
CA GLU A 29 4.20 12.56 16.76
C GLU A 29 3.87 11.97 15.37
N GLN A 30 2.73 12.35 14.79
CA GLN A 30 2.36 11.94 13.43
C GLN A 30 3.36 12.42 12.37
N LEU A 31 3.84 13.67 12.46
CA LEU A 31 4.87 14.18 11.56
C LEU A 31 6.19 13.41 11.71
N ALA A 32 6.58 13.07 12.94
CA ALA A 32 7.77 12.27 13.19
C ALA A 32 7.68 10.85 12.58
N GLU A 33 6.50 10.22 12.63
CA GLU A 33 6.26 8.93 11.96
C GLU A 33 6.38 9.05 10.44
N ILE A 34 5.72 10.05 9.84
CA ILE A 34 5.72 10.27 8.40
C ILE A 34 7.14 10.60 7.91
N THR A 35 7.89 11.44 8.62
CA THR A 35 9.26 11.80 8.25
C THR A 35 10.21 10.60 8.39
N LYS A 36 10.10 9.79 9.44
CA LYS A 36 10.83 8.52 9.57
C LYS A 36 10.56 7.59 8.39
N ARG A 37 9.30 7.42 7.98
CA ARG A 37 8.93 6.59 6.82
C ARG A 37 9.53 7.12 5.52
N LYS A 38 9.43 8.43 5.27
CA LYS A 38 10.04 9.08 4.09
C LYS A 38 11.55 8.93 4.08
N GLY A 39 12.21 9.10 5.23
CA GLY A 39 13.64 8.89 5.40
C GLY A 39 14.08 7.45 5.12
N ARG A 40 13.35 6.45 5.64
CA ARG A 40 13.60 5.03 5.33
C ARG A 40 13.47 4.74 3.84
N LYS A 41 12.42 5.25 3.17
CA LYS A 41 12.24 5.08 1.72
C LYS A 41 13.38 5.73 0.93
N ARG A 42 13.82 6.94 1.31
CA ARG A 42 14.95 7.62 0.67
C ARG A 42 16.26 6.84 0.85
N LYS A 43 16.55 6.39 2.07
CA LYS A 43 17.72 5.53 2.34
C LYS A 43 17.66 4.24 1.54
N GLN A 44 16.50 3.59 1.48
CA GLN A 44 16.29 2.40 0.67
C GLN A 44 16.58 2.67 -0.81
N ILE A 45 16.02 3.74 -1.40
CA ILE A 45 16.27 4.09 -2.80
C ILE A 45 17.75 4.41 -3.05
N GLN A 46 18.43 5.06 -2.10
CA GLN A 46 19.87 5.36 -2.22
C GLN A 46 20.72 4.09 -2.14
N THR A 47 20.45 3.18 -1.20
CA THR A 47 21.20 1.92 -1.09
C THR A 47 20.83 0.92 -2.18
N SER A 48 19.60 0.95 -2.69
CA SER A 48 19.15 0.17 -3.85
C SER A 48 19.34 0.90 -5.18
N GLY A 49 20.16 1.95 -5.20
CA GLY A 49 20.27 2.93 -6.30
C GLY A 49 20.80 2.38 -7.63
N ILE A 50 21.25 1.13 -7.67
CA ILE A 50 21.49 0.39 -8.92
C ILE A 50 21.03 -1.06 -8.72
N ILE A 51 19.77 -1.28 -8.34
CA ILE A 51 19.15 -2.55 -8.73
C ILE A 51 18.63 -2.30 -10.13
N GLU A 52 19.41 -2.73 -11.12
CA GLU A 52 18.98 -2.80 -12.51
C GLU A 52 17.56 -3.41 -12.52
N TYR A 53 16.63 -2.74 -13.19
CA TYR A 53 15.20 -3.07 -13.17
C TYR A 53 14.94 -4.57 -13.40
N SER A 54 15.81 -5.21 -14.18
CA SER A 54 15.93 -6.65 -14.42
C SER A 54 16.00 -7.48 -13.12
N ILE A 55 16.90 -7.15 -12.19
CA ILE A 55 17.16 -7.90 -10.96
C ILE A 55 15.99 -7.76 -9.98
N ALA A 56 15.43 -6.54 -9.86
CA ALA A 56 14.24 -6.31 -9.04
C ALA A 56 13.03 -7.09 -9.59
N ALA A 57 12.84 -7.08 -10.92
CA ALA A 57 11.78 -7.83 -11.59
C ALA A 57 11.95 -9.34 -11.41
N LEU A 58 13.17 -9.86 -11.54
CA LEU A 58 13.49 -11.29 -11.32
C LEU A 58 13.24 -11.70 -9.86
N TYR A 59 13.61 -10.87 -8.89
CA TYR A 59 13.36 -11.15 -7.48
C TYR A 59 11.86 -11.16 -7.14
N ILE A 60 11.09 -10.23 -7.71
CA ILE A 60 9.63 -10.20 -7.58
C ILE A 60 9.01 -11.44 -8.23
N ALA A 61 9.43 -11.81 -9.44
CA ALA A 61 8.98 -13.03 -10.12
C ALA A 61 9.28 -14.29 -9.30
N ALA A 62 10.49 -14.41 -8.74
CA ALA A 62 10.87 -15.54 -7.90
C ALA A 62 10.09 -15.61 -6.58
N LYS A 63 9.79 -14.47 -5.94
CA LYS A 63 8.95 -14.41 -4.72
C LYS A 63 7.50 -14.80 -5.00
N VAL A 64 6.95 -14.33 -6.11
CA VAL A 64 5.61 -14.71 -6.56
C VAL A 64 5.54 -16.23 -6.80
N SER A 65 6.53 -16.81 -7.49
CA SER A 65 6.64 -18.26 -7.68
C SER A 65 6.79 -19.04 -6.37
N ARG A 66 7.58 -18.57 -5.39
CA ARG A 66 7.67 -19.22 -4.07
C ARG A 66 6.37 -19.13 -3.27
N ALA A 67 5.66 -18.01 -3.33
CA ALA A 67 4.36 -17.85 -2.67
C ALA A 67 3.29 -18.80 -3.25
N PHE A 68 3.37 -19.12 -4.54
CA PHE A 68 2.53 -20.15 -5.17
C PHE A 68 2.86 -21.57 -4.72
N ASN A 69 4.13 -21.87 -4.41
CA ASN A 69 4.55 -23.21 -3.98
C ASN A 69 4.26 -23.50 -2.50
N LEU A 70 4.30 -22.49 -1.63
CA LEU A 70 4.00 -22.68 -0.19
C LEU A 70 2.52 -22.97 0.09
N ARG A 71 1.60 -22.48 -0.75
CA ARG A 71 0.16 -22.72 -0.58
C ARG A 71 -0.30 -24.12 -1.01
N LYS A 72 0.57 -24.93 -1.62
CA LYS A 72 0.20 -26.22 -2.21
C LYS A 72 0.40 -27.44 -1.30
N LYS A 73 0.84 -27.24 -0.05
CA LYS A 73 1.19 -28.34 0.87
C LYS A 73 0.36 -28.35 2.16
N VAL A 74 -0.96 -28.21 2.05
CA VAL A 74 -1.88 -28.60 3.13
C VAL A 74 -3.10 -29.27 2.52
N GLY A 75 -3.11 -30.60 2.56
CA GLY A 75 -4.28 -31.43 2.85
C GLY A 75 -5.42 -31.54 1.82
N SER A 76 -5.58 -32.77 1.32
CA SER A 76 -6.85 -33.47 1.07
C SER A 76 -7.53 -33.34 -0.31
N ARG A 77 -7.50 -34.48 -1.02
CA ARG A 77 -8.54 -35.17 -1.79
C ARG A 77 -9.65 -34.33 -2.46
N ASP A 78 -9.82 -34.60 -3.74
CA ASP A 78 -11.00 -34.33 -4.59
C ASP A 78 -11.30 -32.86 -4.94
N SER A 79 -10.79 -32.40 -6.09
CA SER A 79 -11.48 -31.44 -6.97
C SER A 79 -10.64 -31.14 -8.21
N ALA A 80 -10.69 -32.07 -9.16
CA ALA A 80 -10.37 -31.79 -10.56
C ALA A 80 -11.38 -30.77 -11.11
N ASN A 81 -11.08 -29.46 -11.00
CA ASN A 81 -11.54 -28.35 -11.85
C ASN A 81 -11.33 -27.00 -11.14
N ARG A 82 -10.07 -26.55 -11.04
CA ARG A 82 -9.80 -25.12 -10.87
C ARG A 82 -9.01 -24.64 -12.07
N ALA A 83 -9.78 -24.20 -13.06
CA ALA A 83 -9.33 -23.51 -14.24
C ALA A 83 -8.28 -22.46 -13.87
N LEU A 84 -7.10 -22.60 -14.48
CA LEU A 84 -6.13 -21.53 -14.60
C LEU A 84 -6.85 -20.26 -15.10
N PRO A 85 -6.42 -19.04 -14.72
CA PRO A 85 -6.98 -17.83 -15.28
C PRO A 85 -6.85 -17.90 -16.80
N ALA A 86 -7.96 -18.17 -17.48
CA ALA A 86 -7.97 -18.39 -18.92
C ALA A 86 -7.44 -17.12 -19.58
N GLN A 87 -6.29 -17.26 -20.25
CA GLN A 87 -5.68 -16.17 -21.00
C GLN A 87 -6.75 -15.60 -21.94
N ARG A 88 -6.99 -14.28 -21.86
CA ARG A 88 -8.03 -13.64 -22.67
C ARG A 88 -7.74 -13.90 -24.16
N ARG A 89 -8.68 -14.59 -24.81
CA ARG A 89 -8.69 -14.86 -26.26
C ARG A 89 -9.56 -13.84 -26.96
N CYS A 90 -9.20 -13.49 -28.19
CA CYS A 90 -10.00 -12.65 -29.07
C CYS A 90 -11.35 -13.34 -29.31
N ARG A 91 -12.47 -12.61 -29.20
CA ARG A 91 -13.80 -13.19 -29.48
C ARG A 91 -14.02 -13.46 -30.97
N ASN A 92 -13.28 -12.79 -31.88
CA ASN A 92 -13.42 -13.00 -33.31
C ASN A 92 -12.69 -14.26 -33.79
N CYS A 93 -11.40 -14.39 -33.44
CA CYS A 93 -10.56 -15.49 -33.95
C CYS A 93 -10.11 -16.51 -32.90
N GLY A 94 -10.42 -16.31 -31.61
CA GLY A 94 -10.06 -17.26 -30.54
C GLY A 94 -8.57 -17.29 -30.15
N GLU A 95 -7.73 -16.49 -30.80
CA GLU A 95 -6.29 -16.38 -30.51
C GLU A 95 -6.01 -15.41 -29.36
N ALA A 96 -4.93 -15.64 -28.61
CA ALA A 96 -4.49 -14.74 -27.54
C ALA A 96 -3.54 -13.65 -28.09
N GLY A 97 -3.38 -12.54 -27.35
CA GLY A 97 -2.42 -11.49 -27.69
C GLY A 97 -2.99 -10.27 -28.42
N HIS A 98 -4.27 -10.28 -28.78
CA HIS A 98 -4.98 -9.13 -29.35
C HIS A 98 -6.46 -9.12 -28.95
N ASN A 99 -7.18 -8.02 -29.22
CA ASN A 99 -8.61 -7.88 -28.95
C ASN A 99 -9.41 -7.81 -30.26
N THR A 100 -10.74 -7.82 -30.18
CA THR A 100 -11.61 -7.79 -31.37
C THR A 100 -11.41 -6.55 -32.24
N ARG A 101 -11.00 -5.41 -31.67
CA ARG A 101 -10.78 -4.16 -32.42
C ARG A 101 -9.48 -4.18 -33.22
N THR A 102 -8.54 -5.06 -32.87
CA THR A 102 -7.24 -5.21 -33.55
C THR A 102 -7.09 -6.58 -34.22
N CYS A 103 -8.20 -7.32 -34.37
CA CYS A 103 -8.19 -8.59 -35.07
C CYS A 103 -7.98 -8.36 -36.58
N LYS A 104 -7.10 -9.14 -37.18
CA LYS A 104 -6.81 -9.10 -38.62
C LYS A 104 -7.62 -10.11 -39.44
N LYS A 105 -8.43 -10.92 -38.76
CA LYS A 105 -9.40 -11.82 -39.39
C LYS A 105 -10.75 -11.14 -39.26
N ASP A 106 -11.46 -11.01 -40.37
CA ASP A 106 -12.85 -10.51 -40.42
C ASP A 106 -13.81 -11.54 -39.82
#